data_AF-A0AAV6YHS7-F1
#
_entry.id   AF-A0AAV6YHS7-F1
#
_cell.length_a   1.000
_cell.length_b   1.000
_cell.length_c   1.000
_cell.angle_alpha   90.00
_cell.angle_beta   90.00
_cell.angle_gamma   90.00
#
_symmetry.space_group_name_H-M   'P 1'
#
loop_
_entity.id
_entity.type
_entity.pdbx_description
1 polymer ?
#
loop_
_entity_poly.entity_id
_entity_poly.type
_entity_poly.pdbx_seq_one_letter_code
_entity_poly.pdbx_strand_id
1 'polypeptide(L)'
;MCVNDILAQGAEPLFFLDYFGCGALDVSAESVVSGIAKACQMAGCALLGGETAEMPGMYAPGEYDLAGFAVGAVERGCMLPLLEKISAGDLVIGVSSSGVHSNGFSLVRKVLEKSSLELSSPAPVGCGNGTFGEVLLTPTKIYSKTLLPVLKSGHVKAYAHITGGGLLENIPRVLPPSLGVTLDALCWKMPGIFSWLQKEGGLSEEEMCRTFNCGIGAVLVVEKTQAQDVLKEIQAVEDAWVIGEVTPHQTGSESVEVKNVTAALHRIEAQPQQYMSPAACDGETPAVQGGVRVAVLISGTGKNFFTTH
;
A
#
# COMPACT_ATOMS: atom_id res chain seq x y z
N MET A 1 -5.71 -1.49 -2.19
CA MET A 1 -4.90 -2.67 -2.57
C MET A 1 -4.79 -2.79 -4.08
N CYS A 2 -5.77 -3.35 -4.79
CA CYS A 2 -5.63 -3.72 -6.21
C CYS A 2 -5.16 -2.58 -7.13
N VAL A 3 -5.69 -1.37 -6.96
CA VAL A 3 -5.32 -0.20 -7.77
C VAL A 3 -3.86 0.24 -7.56
N ASN A 4 -3.30 0.07 -6.35
CA ASN A 4 -1.89 0.37 -6.08
C ASN A 4 -0.97 -0.70 -6.66
N ASP A 5 -1.44 -1.94 -6.82
CA ASP A 5 -0.64 -3.05 -7.38
C ASP A 5 -0.51 -2.92 -8.90
N ILE A 6 -1.60 -2.62 -9.61
CA ILE A 6 -1.52 -2.38 -11.07
C ILE A 6 -0.73 -1.10 -11.39
N LEU A 7 -0.72 -0.12 -10.47
CA LEU A 7 0.11 1.08 -10.57
C LEU A 7 1.61 0.74 -10.59
N ALA A 8 2.04 -0.38 -10.00
CA ALA A 8 3.43 -0.83 -10.04
C ALA A 8 3.92 -1.20 -11.44
N GLN A 9 2.99 -1.45 -12.36
CA GLN A 9 3.27 -1.68 -13.78
C GLN A 9 3.16 -0.39 -14.61
N GLY A 10 2.91 0.76 -13.96
CA GLY A 10 2.63 2.04 -14.61
C GLY A 10 1.21 2.14 -15.19
N ALA A 11 0.29 1.22 -14.80
CA ALA A 11 -1.05 1.18 -15.35
C ALA A 11 -2.00 2.17 -14.68
N GLU A 12 -2.79 2.85 -15.51
CA GLU A 12 -3.92 3.68 -15.09
C GLU A 12 -5.12 2.79 -14.78
N PRO A 13 -5.70 2.83 -13.57
CA PRO A 13 -6.91 2.07 -13.25
C PRO A 13 -8.09 2.52 -14.11
N LEU A 14 -8.76 1.56 -14.76
CA LEU A 14 -9.92 1.84 -15.61
C LEU A 14 -11.22 1.49 -14.88
N PHE A 15 -11.30 0.26 -14.38
CA PHE A 15 -12.48 -0.20 -13.65
C PHE A 15 -12.14 -1.26 -12.59
N PHE A 16 -13.10 -1.43 -11.67
CA PHE A 16 -13.02 -2.33 -10.54
C PHE A 16 -14.27 -3.23 -10.49
N LEU A 17 -14.09 -4.47 -10.03
CA LEU A 17 -15.16 -5.37 -9.66
C LEU A 17 -14.92 -5.92 -8.26
N ASP A 18 -15.99 -6.24 -7.55
CA ASP A 18 -15.94 -6.84 -6.22
C ASP A 18 -16.71 -8.17 -6.13
N TYR A 19 -16.28 -9.01 -5.19
CA TYR A 19 -17.02 -10.17 -4.72
C TYR A 19 -17.08 -10.11 -3.21
N PHE A 20 -18.29 -10.15 -2.67
CA PHE A 20 -18.58 -10.10 -1.24
C PHE A 20 -19.23 -11.42 -0.81
N GLY A 21 -18.49 -12.24 -0.06
CA GLY A 21 -19.00 -13.48 0.52
C GLY A 21 -19.29 -13.28 2.01
N CYS A 22 -20.46 -13.68 2.50
CA CYS A 22 -20.82 -13.51 3.92
C CYS A 22 -21.60 -14.71 4.47
N GLY A 23 -21.62 -14.87 5.80
CA GLY A 23 -22.41 -15.92 6.46
C GLY A 23 -23.92 -15.68 6.34
N ALA A 24 -24.36 -14.52 6.81
CA ALA A 24 -25.73 -14.03 6.65
C ALA A 24 -25.65 -12.57 6.21
N LEU A 25 -26.44 -12.18 5.21
CA LEU A 25 -26.43 -10.81 4.71
C LEU A 25 -27.06 -9.88 5.75
N ASP A 26 -26.34 -8.81 6.12
CA ASP A 26 -26.83 -7.79 7.04
C ASP A 26 -26.57 -6.36 6.52
N VAL A 27 -26.94 -5.36 7.32
CA VAL A 27 -26.80 -3.93 6.98
C VAL A 27 -25.33 -3.48 6.79
N SER A 28 -24.34 -4.27 7.22
CA SER A 28 -22.92 -3.95 7.01
C SER A 28 -22.54 -4.05 5.53
N ALA A 29 -23.22 -4.87 4.74
CA ALA A 29 -22.98 -5.02 3.31
C ALA A 29 -23.10 -3.69 2.55
N GLU A 30 -24.11 -2.87 2.87
CA GLU A 30 -24.29 -1.55 2.25
C GLU A 30 -23.11 -0.61 2.57
N SER A 31 -22.63 -0.63 3.82
CA SER A 31 -21.48 0.17 4.24
C SER A 31 -20.19 -0.25 3.52
N VAL A 32 -20.00 -1.56 3.32
CA VAL A 32 -18.87 -2.12 2.58
C VAL A 32 -18.90 -1.68 1.12
N VAL A 33 -20.03 -1.87 0.43
CA VAL A 33 -20.20 -1.49 -0.99
C VAL A 33 -20.03 0.02 -1.17
N SER A 34 -20.57 0.83 -0.26
CA SER A 34 -20.38 2.29 -0.24
C SER A 34 -18.89 2.68 -0.10
N GLY A 35 -18.16 1.97 0.77
CA GLY A 35 -16.72 2.13 0.92
C GLY A 35 -15.95 1.82 -0.38
N ILE A 36 -16.32 0.73 -1.07
CA ILE A 36 -15.74 0.35 -2.36
C ILE A 36 -16.00 1.42 -3.43
N ALA A 37 -17.24 1.92 -3.52
CA ALA A 37 -17.61 2.97 -4.47
C ALA A 37 -16.80 4.26 -4.24
N LYS A 38 -16.66 4.68 -2.97
CA LYS A 38 -15.84 5.84 -2.58
C LYS A 38 -14.37 5.62 -2.94
N ALA A 39 -13.83 4.43 -2.72
CA ALA A 39 -12.45 4.10 -3.07
C ALA A 39 -12.23 4.13 -4.60
N CYS A 40 -13.19 3.64 -5.40
CA CYS A 40 -13.12 3.73 -6.87
C CYS A 40 -13.08 5.19 -7.34
N GLN A 41 -13.91 6.06 -6.74
CA GLN A 41 -13.90 7.49 -7.03
C GLN A 41 -12.55 8.14 -6.69
N MET A 42 -11.97 7.83 -5.53
CA MET A 42 -10.65 8.32 -5.13
C MET A 42 -9.55 7.81 -6.08
N ALA A 43 -9.66 6.57 -6.53
CA ALA A 43 -8.71 5.94 -7.44
C ALA A 43 -8.81 6.43 -8.89
N GLY A 44 -9.91 7.10 -9.25
CA GLY A 44 -10.19 7.55 -10.61
C GLY A 44 -10.68 6.44 -11.54
N CYS A 45 -11.26 5.35 -11.03
CA CYS A 45 -11.79 4.24 -11.82
C CYS A 45 -13.30 4.03 -11.63
N ALA A 46 -13.93 3.36 -12.59
CA ALA A 46 -15.34 2.99 -12.50
C ALA A 46 -15.55 1.72 -11.68
N LEU A 47 -16.56 1.69 -10.81
CA LEU A 47 -17.08 0.43 -10.25
C LEU A 47 -18.02 -0.18 -11.29
N LEU A 48 -17.60 -1.26 -11.95
CA LEU A 48 -18.33 -1.82 -13.09
C LEU A 48 -19.43 -2.79 -12.63
N GLY A 49 -19.19 -3.51 -11.54
CA GLY A 49 -20.16 -4.39 -10.93
C GLY A 49 -19.53 -5.22 -9.83
N GLY A 50 -20.36 -5.95 -9.10
CA GLY A 50 -19.92 -6.88 -8.08
C GLY A 50 -20.93 -7.99 -7.88
N GLU A 51 -20.54 -9.00 -7.12
CA GLU A 51 -21.38 -10.14 -6.76
C GLU A 51 -21.44 -10.28 -5.24
N THR A 52 -22.62 -10.63 -4.71
CA THR A 52 -22.82 -10.87 -3.27
C THR A 52 -23.34 -12.28 -3.07
N ALA A 53 -22.62 -13.08 -2.28
CA ALA A 53 -22.93 -14.47 -2.02
C ALA A 53 -23.12 -14.74 -0.52
N GLU A 54 -24.32 -15.18 -0.15
CA GLU A 54 -24.62 -15.65 1.20
C GLU A 54 -24.31 -17.15 1.33
N MET A 55 -23.38 -17.50 2.20
CA MET A 55 -22.82 -18.85 2.36
C MET A 55 -22.72 -19.23 3.85
N PRO A 56 -23.84 -19.46 4.56
CA PRO A 56 -23.87 -19.75 6.00
C PRO A 56 -23.18 -21.07 6.38
N GLY A 57 -22.99 -21.97 5.41
CA GLY A 57 -22.19 -23.20 5.58
C GLY A 57 -20.68 -22.98 5.50
N MET A 58 -20.23 -21.80 5.07
CA MET A 58 -18.81 -21.46 4.89
C MET A 58 -18.32 -20.40 5.88
N TYR A 59 -19.12 -19.37 6.16
CA TYR A 59 -18.76 -18.27 7.06
C TYR A 59 -19.65 -18.27 8.31
N ALA A 60 -19.06 -17.95 9.47
CA ALA A 60 -19.83 -17.79 10.70
C ALA A 60 -20.74 -16.53 10.63
N PRO A 61 -21.79 -16.45 11.47
CA PRO A 61 -22.61 -15.24 11.55
C PRO A 61 -21.75 -13.99 11.88
N GLY A 62 -21.89 -12.95 11.05
CA GLY A 62 -21.12 -11.71 11.16
C GLY A 62 -19.73 -11.75 10.50
N GLU A 63 -19.30 -12.89 9.97
CA GLU A 63 -18.08 -12.98 9.16
C GLU A 63 -18.38 -12.79 7.67
N TYR A 64 -17.46 -12.09 7.00
CA TYR A 64 -17.48 -11.89 5.57
C TYR A 64 -16.06 -11.85 5.01
N ASP A 65 -15.95 -12.05 3.70
CA ASP A 65 -14.74 -11.98 2.92
C ASP A 65 -14.94 -11.12 1.67
N LEU A 66 -13.86 -10.50 1.22
CA LEU A 66 -13.85 -9.56 0.11
C LEU A 66 -12.76 -9.94 -0.89
N ALA A 67 -13.17 -10.13 -2.14
CA ALA A 67 -12.24 -10.19 -3.26
C ALA A 67 -12.48 -8.98 -4.18
N GLY A 68 -11.39 -8.35 -4.62
CA GLY A 68 -11.42 -7.17 -5.46
C GLY A 68 -10.58 -7.37 -6.72
N PHE A 69 -11.09 -6.91 -7.86
CA PHE A 69 -10.47 -7.09 -9.16
C PHE A 69 -10.34 -5.72 -9.83
N ALA A 70 -9.11 -5.29 -10.12
CA ALA A 70 -8.86 -4.05 -10.84
C ALA A 70 -8.29 -4.34 -12.23
N VAL A 71 -8.81 -3.64 -13.24
CA VAL A 71 -8.25 -3.63 -14.58
C VAL A 71 -7.71 -2.24 -14.87
N GLY A 72 -6.46 -2.20 -15.33
CA GLY A 72 -5.80 -0.97 -15.76
C GLY A 72 -5.20 -1.10 -17.16
N ALA A 73 -4.77 0.03 -17.71
CA ALA A 73 -4.08 0.07 -18.99
C ALA A 73 -2.82 0.94 -18.93
N VAL A 74 -1.84 0.56 -19.73
CA VAL A 74 -0.57 1.28 -19.91
C VAL A 74 -0.22 1.27 -21.38
N GLU A 75 0.32 2.39 -21.87
CA GLU A 75 0.75 2.49 -23.27
C GLU A 75 1.92 1.55 -23.53
N ARG A 76 2.01 1.01 -24.75
CA ARG A 76 3.09 0.09 -25.10
C ARG A 76 4.44 0.79 -24.99
N GLY A 77 5.36 0.19 -24.23
CA GLY A 77 6.70 0.75 -24.00
C GLY A 77 6.79 1.67 -22.78
N CYS A 78 5.69 1.94 -22.08
CA CYS A 78 5.65 2.72 -20.84
C CYS A 78 5.50 1.85 -19.58
N MET A 79 5.63 0.52 -19.69
CA MET A 79 5.50 -0.36 -18.54
C MET A 79 6.67 -0.21 -17.57
N LEU A 80 6.36 -0.30 -16.28
CA LEU A 80 7.33 -0.45 -15.20
C LEU A 80 7.41 -1.91 -14.73
N PRO A 81 8.52 -2.33 -14.11
CA PRO A 81 9.79 -1.61 -13.95
C PRO A 81 10.65 -1.62 -15.23
N LEU A 82 11.51 -0.61 -15.38
CA LEU A 82 12.54 -0.50 -16.41
C LEU A 82 13.87 -1.09 -15.90
N LEU A 83 13.91 -2.41 -15.72
CA LEU A 83 14.98 -3.12 -15.03
C LEU A 83 16.38 -2.80 -15.59
N GLU A 84 16.49 -2.68 -16.91
CA GLU A 84 17.74 -2.37 -17.61
C GLU A 84 18.27 -0.96 -17.35
N LYS A 85 17.45 -0.05 -16.82
CA LYS A 85 17.84 1.33 -16.48
C LYS A 85 18.22 1.49 -15.02
N ILE A 86 17.94 0.50 -14.17
CA ILE A 86 18.24 0.56 -12.73
C ILE A 86 19.73 0.28 -12.55
N SER A 87 20.41 1.13 -11.77
CA SER A 87 21.85 1.05 -11.53
C SER A 87 22.20 1.40 -10.10
N ALA A 88 23.33 0.88 -9.62
CA ALA A 88 23.86 1.26 -8.31
C ALA A 88 24.05 2.79 -8.23
N GLY A 89 23.65 3.39 -7.10
CA GLY A 89 23.64 4.83 -6.88
C GLY A 89 22.35 5.54 -7.32
N ASP A 90 21.39 4.84 -7.94
CA ASP A 90 20.02 5.34 -8.05
C ASP A 90 19.43 5.57 -6.66
N LEU A 91 18.57 6.58 -6.51
CA LEU A 91 17.97 6.91 -5.23
C LEU A 91 16.61 6.24 -5.05
N VAL A 92 16.30 5.95 -3.80
CA VAL A 92 15.05 5.34 -3.37
C VAL A 92 14.20 6.41 -2.68
N ILE A 93 13.03 6.71 -3.25
CA ILE A 93 12.05 7.62 -2.66
C ILE A 93 10.95 6.78 -2.01
N GLY A 94 10.68 7.03 -0.73
CA GLY A 94 9.59 6.42 0.03
C GLY A 94 8.41 7.37 0.16
N VAL A 95 7.20 6.87 -0.11
CA VAL A 95 5.94 7.60 0.06
C VAL A 95 5.23 7.10 1.32
N SER A 96 4.78 8.04 2.15
CA SER A 96 4.13 7.77 3.43
C SER A 96 2.94 6.81 3.30
N SER A 97 2.84 5.85 4.24
CA SER A 97 1.62 5.08 4.50
C SER A 97 0.68 5.86 5.43
N SER A 98 -0.57 5.42 5.55
CA SER A 98 -1.54 5.94 6.53
C SER A 98 -1.49 5.18 7.86
N GLY A 99 -0.64 4.16 7.98
CA GLY A 99 -0.62 3.21 9.09
C GLY A 99 -0.25 1.81 8.60
N VAL A 100 -0.81 0.77 9.20
CA VAL A 100 -0.56 -0.64 8.85
C VAL A 100 -1.10 -1.05 7.47
N HIS A 101 -1.95 -0.21 6.87
CA HIS A 101 -2.67 -0.50 5.62
C HIS A 101 -3.55 -1.74 5.74
N SER A 102 -3.33 -2.78 4.93
CA SER A 102 -4.15 -4.00 4.90
C SER A 102 -3.32 -5.27 5.17
N ASN A 103 -2.10 -5.14 5.70
CA ASN A 103 -1.18 -6.25 5.89
C ASN A 103 -0.71 -6.34 7.35
N GLY A 104 -0.29 -7.54 7.77
CA GLY A 104 0.21 -7.79 9.13
C GLY A 104 -0.89 -7.92 10.20
N PHE A 105 -2.18 -7.85 9.86
CA PHE A 105 -3.29 -7.87 10.83
C PHE A 105 -3.35 -9.13 11.69
N SER A 106 -2.86 -10.28 11.19
CA SER A 106 -2.74 -11.49 12.00
C SER A 106 -1.77 -11.32 13.17
N LEU A 107 -0.68 -10.55 12.99
CA LEU A 107 0.24 -10.22 14.06
C LEU A 107 -0.32 -9.10 14.94
N VAL A 108 -0.94 -8.06 14.35
CA VAL A 108 -1.61 -6.98 15.09
C VAL A 108 -2.61 -7.55 16.10
N ARG A 109 -3.47 -8.49 15.69
CA ARG A 109 -4.45 -9.13 16.59
C ARG A 109 -3.77 -9.88 17.74
N LYS A 110 -2.71 -10.66 17.46
CA LYS A 110 -1.94 -11.37 18.49
C LYS A 110 -1.25 -10.43 19.48
N VAL A 111 -0.78 -9.27 19.03
CA VAL A 111 -0.18 -8.25 19.90
C VAL A 111 -1.27 -7.61 20.76
N LEU A 112 -2.42 -7.26 20.16
CA LEU A 112 -3.56 -6.70 20.88
C LEU A 112 -4.06 -7.65 21.99
N GLU A 113 -4.22 -8.94 21.69
CA GLU A 113 -4.63 -9.99 22.65
C GLU A 113 -3.71 -10.11 23.88
N LYS A 114 -2.43 -9.78 23.73
CA LYS A 114 -1.44 -9.80 24.82
C LYS A 114 -1.31 -8.45 25.53
N SER A 115 -1.75 -7.38 24.88
CA SER A 115 -1.70 -6.03 25.44
C SER A 115 -2.83 -5.83 26.46
N SER A 116 -2.76 -4.73 27.21
CA SER A 116 -3.84 -4.30 28.10
C SER A 116 -4.90 -3.45 27.39
N LEU A 117 -4.81 -3.28 26.07
CA LEU A 117 -5.71 -2.42 25.30
C LEU A 117 -6.83 -3.22 24.64
N GLU A 118 -8.01 -2.61 24.64
CA GLU A 118 -9.15 -3.05 23.84
C GLU A 118 -9.32 -2.16 22.60
N LEU A 119 -10.07 -2.61 21.59
CA LEU A 119 -10.37 -1.79 20.41
C LEU A 119 -11.11 -0.49 20.75
N SER A 120 -11.90 -0.50 21.83
CA SER A 120 -12.63 0.64 22.37
C SER A 120 -11.76 1.58 23.21
N SER A 121 -10.55 1.16 23.58
CA SER A 121 -9.62 1.98 24.38
C SER A 121 -9.17 3.19 23.59
N PRO A 122 -8.82 4.31 24.26
CA PRO A 122 -8.17 5.44 23.60
C PRO A 122 -6.90 4.99 22.88
N ALA A 123 -6.65 5.52 21.68
CA ALA A 123 -5.42 5.25 20.96
C ALA A 123 -4.18 5.64 21.80
N PRO A 124 -3.12 4.82 21.82
CA PRO A 124 -1.90 5.16 22.53
C PRO A 124 -1.32 6.49 22.04
N VAL A 125 -0.65 7.20 22.94
CA VAL A 125 -0.01 8.49 22.63
C VAL A 125 0.91 8.34 21.42
N GLY A 126 0.72 9.21 20.41
CA GLY A 126 1.49 9.20 19.17
C GLY A 126 0.98 8.24 18.06
N CYS A 127 -0.04 7.42 18.32
CA CYS A 127 -0.63 6.53 17.31
C CYS A 127 -1.72 7.19 16.47
N GLY A 128 -2.31 8.29 16.95
CA GLY A 128 -3.41 8.99 16.30
C GLY A 128 -4.43 9.50 17.32
N ASN A 129 -5.58 9.95 16.82
CA ASN A 129 -6.72 10.37 17.63
C ASN A 129 -7.84 9.33 17.56
N GLY A 130 -8.71 9.31 18.57
CA GLY A 130 -9.86 8.39 18.62
C GLY A 130 -9.58 7.12 19.41
N THR A 131 -10.39 6.10 19.15
CA THR A 131 -10.22 4.75 19.70
C THR A 131 -9.10 4.00 18.98
N PHE A 132 -8.54 2.99 19.64
CA PHE A 132 -7.48 2.20 19.05
C PHE A 132 -7.96 1.40 17.84
N GLY A 133 -9.20 0.92 17.86
CA GLY A 133 -9.85 0.28 16.72
C GLY A 133 -9.93 1.19 15.49
N GLU A 134 -10.30 2.47 15.67
CA GLU A 134 -10.33 3.45 14.58
C GLU A 134 -8.93 3.69 13.98
N VAL A 135 -7.90 3.79 14.82
CA VAL A 135 -6.51 3.92 14.35
C VAL A 135 -6.06 2.69 13.56
N LEU A 136 -6.33 1.49 14.06
CA LEU A 136 -6.00 0.23 13.38
C LEU A 136 -6.77 0.07 12.05
N LEU A 137 -8.00 0.55 11.98
CA LEU A 137 -8.84 0.52 10.79
C LEU A 137 -8.64 1.72 9.86
N THR A 138 -7.60 2.54 10.08
CA THR A 138 -7.25 3.64 9.17
C THR A 138 -7.11 3.11 7.74
N PRO A 139 -7.90 3.60 6.76
CA PRO A 139 -7.90 3.05 5.41
C PRO A 139 -6.54 3.14 4.74
N THR A 140 -6.22 2.14 3.92
CA THR A 140 -5.04 2.13 3.04
C THR A 140 -5.09 3.32 2.09
N LYS A 141 -4.00 4.09 2.01
CA LYS A 141 -3.84 5.18 1.04
C LYS A 141 -3.96 4.65 -0.40
N ILE A 142 -4.64 5.42 -1.23
CA ILE A 142 -4.79 5.16 -2.67
C ILE A 142 -3.85 6.09 -3.40
N TYR A 143 -2.84 5.53 -4.06
CA TYR A 143 -1.80 6.30 -4.73
C TYR A 143 -2.03 6.47 -6.23
N SER A 144 -3.03 5.80 -6.82
CA SER A 144 -3.21 5.77 -8.27
C SER A 144 -3.37 7.17 -8.86
N LYS A 145 -4.23 8.01 -8.28
CA LYS A 145 -4.46 9.36 -8.82
C LYS A 145 -3.28 10.30 -8.56
N THR A 146 -2.65 10.19 -7.39
CA THR A 146 -1.59 11.12 -6.95
C THR A 146 -0.24 10.82 -7.62
N LEU A 147 0.11 9.54 -7.79
CA LEU A 147 1.42 9.14 -8.30
C LEU A 147 1.45 8.81 -9.79
N LEU A 148 0.33 8.47 -10.42
CA LEU A 148 0.31 8.15 -11.86
C LEU A 148 0.93 9.26 -12.76
N PRO A 149 0.68 10.57 -12.53
CA PRO A 149 1.37 11.62 -13.30
C PRO A 149 2.89 11.56 -13.16
N VAL A 150 3.39 11.32 -11.94
CA VAL A 150 4.83 11.19 -11.66
C VAL A 150 5.41 9.95 -12.35
N LEU A 151 4.69 8.83 -12.34
CA LEU A 151 5.12 7.61 -13.04
C LEU A 151 5.17 7.81 -14.56
N LYS A 152 4.23 8.59 -15.11
CA LYS A 152 4.18 8.93 -16.55
C LYS A 152 5.22 9.96 -16.99
N SER A 153 5.98 10.58 -16.07
CA SER A 153 7.05 11.54 -16.39
C SER A 153 8.21 10.92 -17.18
N GLY A 154 8.40 9.60 -17.07
CA GLY A 154 9.54 8.87 -17.64
C GLY A 154 10.82 8.93 -16.80
N HIS A 155 10.80 9.58 -15.63
CA HIS A 155 11.94 9.66 -14.71
C HIS A 155 11.95 8.55 -13.64
N VAL A 156 10.83 7.86 -13.46
CA VAL A 156 10.70 6.74 -12.53
C VAL A 156 11.11 5.45 -13.22
N LYS A 157 12.08 4.74 -12.63
CA LYS A 157 12.61 3.47 -13.17
C LYS A 157 11.84 2.27 -12.63
N ALA A 158 11.37 2.34 -11.39
CA ALA A 158 10.53 1.31 -10.79
C ALA A 158 9.62 1.90 -9.71
N TYR A 159 8.52 1.20 -9.45
CA TYR A 159 7.60 1.46 -8.35
C TYR A 159 7.29 0.13 -7.64
N ALA A 160 7.36 0.10 -6.32
CA ALA A 160 6.91 -1.02 -5.50
C ALA A 160 5.84 -0.55 -4.51
N HIS A 161 4.69 -1.22 -4.52
CA HIS A 161 3.68 -1.10 -3.47
C HIS A 161 4.09 -1.97 -2.28
N ILE A 162 4.15 -1.40 -1.09
CA ILE A 162 4.62 -2.11 0.11
C ILE A 162 3.43 -2.80 0.79
N THR A 163 3.40 -4.13 0.73
CA THR A 163 2.27 -4.96 1.17
C THR A 163 2.73 -6.07 2.12
N GLY A 164 2.16 -7.27 2.02
CA GLY A 164 2.66 -8.45 2.75
C GLY A 164 4.11 -8.73 2.38
N GLY A 165 4.93 -9.10 3.37
CA GLY A 165 6.39 -9.19 3.21
C GLY A 165 7.12 -7.85 3.36
N GLY A 166 6.37 -6.75 3.60
CA GLY A 166 6.91 -5.47 4.03
C GLY A 166 7.94 -4.89 3.07
N LEU A 167 8.92 -4.16 3.60
CA LEU A 167 10.00 -3.57 2.82
C LEU A 167 10.91 -4.64 2.21
N LEU A 168 11.16 -5.72 2.98
CA LEU A 168 12.17 -6.73 2.63
C LEU A 168 11.77 -7.58 1.42
N GLU A 169 10.48 -7.91 1.25
CA GLU A 169 10.05 -8.77 0.15
C GLU A 169 9.50 -8.02 -1.07
N ASN A 170 8.98 -6.80 -0.89
CA ASN A 170 8.33 -6.08 -2.00
C ASN A 170 9.34 -5.33 -2.87
N ILE A 171 10.35 -4.69 -2.27
CA ILE A 171 11.34 -3.90 -3.02
C ILE A 171 12.17 -4.79 -3.98
N PRO A 172 12.66 -5.99 -3.62
CA PRO A 172 13.45 -6.81 -4.54
C PRO A 172 12.70 -7.25 -5.81
N ARG A 173 11.37 -7.29 -5.79
CA ARG A 173 10.55 -7.70 -6.96
C ARG A 173 10.68 -6.76 -8.15
N VAL A 174 11.15 -5.53 -7.92
CA VAL A 174 11.31 -4.50 -8.95
C VAL A 174 12.76 -4.12 -9.22
N LEU A 175 13.71 -4.94 -8.74
CA LEU A 175 15.14 -4.73 -8.93
C LEU A 175 15.77 -5.85 -9.78
N PRO A 176 16.85 -5.56 -10.54
CA PRO A 176 17.69 -6.60 -11.13
C PRO A 176 18.31 -7.51 -10.05
N PRO A 177 18.53 -8.81 -10.31
CA PRO A 177 19.07 -9.74 -9.32
C PRO A 177 20.45 -9.39 -8.76
N SER A 178 21.22 -8.57 -9.47
CA SER A 178 22.56 -8.10 -9.06
C SER A 178 22.53 -6.83 -8.21
N LEU A 179 21.35 -6.29 -7.91
CA LEU A 179 21.16 -5.05 -7.17
C LEU A 179 20.26 -5.29 -5.94
N GLY A 180 20.49 -4.46 -4.94
CA GLY A 180 19.71 -4.38 -3.71
C GLY A 180 19.50 -2.93 -3.34
N VAL A 181 19.02 -2.68 -2.13
CA VAL A 181 18.89 -1.32 -1.58
C VAL A 181 19.39 -1.27 -0.15
N THR A 182 19.94 -0.11 0.21
CA THR A 182 20.19 0.25 1.60
C THR A 182 19.30 1.43 1.95
N LEU A 183 18.46 1.26 2.96
CA LEU A 183 17.53 2.26 3.49
C LEU A 183 17.99 2.75 4.87
N ASP A 184 17.58 3.95 5.27
CA ASP A 184 17.80 4.49 6.62
C ASP A 184 16.48 4.96 7.24
N ALA A 185 16.04 4.26 8.30
CA ALA A 185 14.79 4.54 9.02
C ALA A 185 14.72 5.93 9.67
N LEU A 186 15.85 6.62 9.83
CA LEU A 186 15.86 7.98 10.34
C LEU A 186 15.48 9.02 9.29
N CYS A 187 15.41 8.64 8.00
CA CYS A 187 15.11 9.54 6.88
C CYS A 187 13.62 9.76 6.62
N TRP A 188 12.73 8.98 7.25
CA TRP A 188 11.28 9.19 7.13
C TRP A 188 10.59 9.26 8.48
N LYS A 189 9.35 9.74 8.44
CA LYS A 189 8.48 9.83 9.61
C LYS A 189 7.73 8.51 9.78
N MET A 190 8.18 7.66 10.72
CA MET A 190 7.51 6.40 11.02
C MET A 190 6.30 6.63 11.96
N PRO A 191 5.07 6.21 11.60
CA PRO A 191 3.89 6.35 12.45
C PRO A 191 4.01 5.65 13.81
N GLY A 192 3.42 6.25 14.86
CA GLY A 192 3.58 5.75 16.23
C GLY A 192 3.02 4.34 16.49
N ILE A 193 2.07 3.89 15.66
CA ILE A 193 1.55 2.53 15.72
C ILE A 193 2.65 1.45 15.59
N PHE A 194 3.72 1.74 14.85
CA PHE A 194 4.82 0.78 14.68
C PHE A 194 5.72 0.68 15.92
N SER A 195 5.88 1.78 16.68
CA SER A 195 6.53 1.74 17.99
C SER A 195 5.71 0.93 18.99
N TRP A 196 4.39 1.13 19.02
CA TRP A 196 3.50 0.31 19.85
C TRP A 196 3.58 -1.17 19.49
N LEU A 197 3.48 -1.51 18.19
CA LEU A 197 3.57 -2.90 17.71
C LEU A 197 4.89 -3.56 18.09
N GLN A 198 6.01 -2.85 17.92
CA GLN A 198 7.33 -3.38 18.23
C GLN A 198 7.47 -3.65 19.73
N LYS A 199 7.02 -2.71 20.58
CA LYS A 199 7.16 -2.80 22.03
C LYS A 199 6.26 -3.87 22.63
N GLU A 200 4.96 -3.82 22.35
CA GLU A 200 4.00 -4.78 22.91
C GLU A 200 4.20 -6.19 22.31
N GLY A 201 4.65 -6.27 21.06
CA GLY A 201 4.93 -7.54 20.40
C GLY A 201 6.32 -8.13 20.69
N GLY A 202 7.26 -7.34 21.22
CA GLY A 202 8.66 -7.75 21.37
C GLY A 202 9.31 -8.10 20.03
N LEU A 203 9.01 -7.34 18.97
CA LEU A 203 9.39 -7.68 17.61
C LEU A 203 10.82 -7.22 17.29
N SER A 204 11.58 -8.05 16.55
CA SER A 204 12.89 -7.68 16.02
C SER A 204 12.77 -6.67 14.87
N GLU A 205 13.85 -5.98 14.53
CA GLU A 205 13.88 -5.08 13.37
C GLU A 205 13.52 -5.81 12.06
N GLU A 206 14.02 -7.03 11.89
CA GLU A 206 13.74 -7.89 10.75
C GLU A 206 12.25 -8.23 10.66
N GLU A 207 11.63 -8.66 11.77
CA GLU A 207 10.21 -8.99 11.81
C GLU A 207 9.35 -7.75 11.54
N MET A 208 9.74 -6.58 12.06
CA MET A 208 9.08 -5.32 11.75
C MET A 208 9.11 -5.02 10.25
N CYS A 209 10.28 -5.09 9.62
CA CYS A 209 10.46 -4.74 8.21
C CYS A 209 9.91 -5.79 7.24
N ARG A 210 9.81 -7.07 7.66
CA ARG A 210 9.22 -8.15 6.88
C ARG A 210 7.70 -8.19 7.00
N THR A 211 7.13 -7.80 8.13
CA THR A 211 5.68 -7.91 8.34
C THR A 211 4.95 -6.62 8.03
N PHE A 212 5.57 -5.46 8.28
CA PHE A 212 4.94 -4.16 8.16
C PHE A 212 5.60 -3.26 7.13
N ASN A 213 4.85 -2.24 6.70
CA ASN A 213 5.34 -1.20 5.82
C ASN A 213 6.20 -0.13 6.54
N CYS A 214 6.18 -0.13 7.88
CA CYS A 214 6.97 0.77 8.73
C CYS A 214 6.84 2.26 8.38
N GLY A 215 5.70 2.69 7.85
CA GLY A 215 5.44 4.08 7.46
C GLY A 215 5.62 4.40 5.99
N ILE A 216 6.09 3.46 5.17
CA ILE A 216 6.30 3.63 3.73
C ILE A 216 5.34 2.73 2.96
N GLY A 217 4.30 3.31 2.35
CA GLY A 217 3.31 2.55 1.59
C GLY A 217 3.71 2.28 0.14
N ALA A 218 4.62 3.08 -0.42
CA ALA A 218 5.15 2.88 -1.76
C ALA A 218 6.61 3.33 -1.85
N VAL A 219 7.36 2.72 -2.76
CA VAL A 219 8.75 3.03 -3.05
C VAL A 219 8.93 3.28 -4.55
N LEU A 220 9.71 4.31 -4.89
CA LEU A 220 10.11 4.63 -6.26
C LEU A 220 11.63 4.58 -6.38
N VAL A 221 12.13 4.03 -7.48
CA VAL A 221 13.55 4.07 -7.84
C VAL A 221 13.74 5.09 -8.96
N VAL A 222 14.65 6.03 -8.75
CA VAL A 222 14.88 7.16 -9.65
C VAL A 222 16.36 7.40 -9.85
N GLU A 223 16.73 7.96 -11.00
CA GLU A 223 18.10 8.40 -11.22
C GLU A 223 18.48 9.51 -10.23
N LYS A 224 19.71 9.46 -9.71
CA LYS A 224 20.23 10.47 -8.76
C LYS A 224 20.07 11.91 -9.23
N THR A 225 20.23 12.16 -10.53
CA THR A 225 20.11 13.51 -11.12
C THR A 225 18.66 14.01 -11.17
N GLN A 226 17.68 13.10 -11.23
CA GLN A 226 16.24 13.42 -11.32
C GLN A 226 15.53 13.37 -9.96
N ALA A 227 16.16 12.76 -8.96
CA ALA A 227 15.52 12.43 -7.70
C ALA A 227 14.92 13.65 -6.98
N GLN A 228 15.60 14.79 -7.00
CA GLN A 228 15.11 15.98 -6.30
C GLN A 228 13.85 16.56 -6.93
N ASP A 229 13.73 16.49 -8.25
CA ASP A 229 12.56 17.04 -8.95
C ASP A 229 11.37 16.08 -8.84
N VAL A 230 11.60 14.77 -9.00
CA VAL A 230 10.58 13.74 -8.71
C VAL A 230 10.09 13.83 -7.26
N LEU A 231 11.00 14.04 -6.30
CA LEU A 231 10.62 14.21 -4.90
C LEU A 231 9.70 15.42 -4.70
N LYS A 232 10.01 16.57 -5.32
CA LYS A 232 9.16 17.77 -5.23
C LYS A 232 7.78 17.55 -5.84
N GLU A 233 7.69 16.85 -6.97
CA GLU A 233 6.41 16.51 -7.59
C GLU A 233 5.54 15.67 -6.67
N ILE A 234 6.13 14.67 -6.01
CA ILE A 234 5.40 13.84 -5.04
C ILE A 234 5.02 14.67 -3.81
N GLN A 235 5.93 15.47 -3.29
CA GLN A 235 5.70 16.33 -2.10
C GLN A 235 4.61 17.39 -2.31
N ALA A 236 4.23 17.69 -3.55
CA ALA A 236 3.09 18.55 -3.84
C ALA A 236 1.73 17.90 -3.52
N VAL A 237 1.68 16.56 -3.40
CA VAL A 237 0.43 15.80 -3.24
C VAL A 237 0.47 14.73 -2.14
N GLU A 238 1.66 14.30 -1.69
CA GLU A 238 1.87 13.24 -0.69
C GLU A 238 3.12 13.53 0.16
N ASP A 239 3.18 13.04 1.40
CA ASP A 239 4.45 13.05 2.15
C ASP A 239 5.41 11.99 1.59
N ALA A 240 6.63 12.41 1.25
CA ALA A 240 7.68 11.55 0.73
C ALA A 240 9.09 12.03 1.10
N TRP A 241 10.05 11.11 1.07
CA TRP A 241 11.46 11.35 1.41
C TRP A 241 12.38 10.52 0.53
N VAL A 242 13.62 10.98 0.32
CA VAL A 242 14.70 10.07 -0.09
C VAL A 242 15.06 9.24 1.13
N ILE A 243 14.86 7.93 1.03
CA ILE A 243 15.01 6.99 2.16
C ILE A 243 16.22 6.07 2.02
N GLY A 244 16.91 6.10 0.88
CA GLY A 244 18.03 5.22 0.63
C GLY A 244 18.54 5.29 -0.81
N GLU A 245 19.36 4.29 -1.16
CA GLU A 245 19.97 4.15 -2.48
C GLU A 245 20.04 2.69 -2.92
N VAL A 246 20.08 2.49 -4.24
CA VAL A 246 20.31 1.19 -4.87
C VAL A 246 21.80 0.83 -4.74
N THR A 247 22.09 -0.37 -4.26
CA THR A 247 23.45 -0.85 -3.99
C THR A 247 23.75 -2.13 -4.77
N PRO A 248 25.02 -2.44 -5.05
CA PRO A 248 25.39 -3.74 -5.59
C PRO A 248 25.00 -4.86 -4.61
N HIS A 249 24.45 -5.95 -5.13
CA HIS A 249 24.02 -7.09 -4.34
C HIS A 249 24.71 -8.37 -4.82
N GLN A 250 25.13 -9.19 -3.86
CA GLN A 250 25.72 -10.50 -4.13
C GLN A 250 24.68 -11.58 -3.83
N THR A 251 24.50 -12.51 -4.77
CA THR A 251 23.59 -13.64 -4.60
C THR A 251 23.87 -14.38 -3.29
N GLY A 252 22.88 -14.40 -2.39
CA GLY A 252 22.97 -15.07 -1.08
C GLY A 252 23.15 -14.12 0.11
N SER A 253 23.31 -12.82 -0.10
CA SER A 253 23.14 -11.81 0.97
C SER A 253 21.69 -11.32 1.03
N GLU A 254 21.38 -10.41 1.95
CA GLU A 254 20.09 -9.70 1.95
C GLU A 254 20.07 -8.64 0.83
N SER A 255 18.95 -8.55 0.11
CA SER A 255 18.74 -7.59 -1.00
C SER A 255 18.17 -6.26 -0.52
N VAL A 256 17.72 -6.18 0.73
CA VAL A 256 17.24 -4.95 1.38
C VAL A 256 17.87 -4.88 2.76
N GLU A 257 18.66 -3.85 3.00
CA GLU A 257 19.18 -3.50 4.33
C GLU A 257 18.42 -2.28 4.84
N VAL A 258 17.82 -2.36 6.03
CA VAL A 258 17.15 -1.20 6.66
C VAL A 258 17.92 -0.80 7.92
N LYS A 259 18.65 0.32 7.84
CA LYS A 259 19.45 0.82 8.95
C LYS A 259 18.60 1.58 9.96
N ASN A 260 19.06 1.60 11.21
CA ASN A 260 18.57 2.47 12.28
C ASN A 260 17.09 2.30 12.65
N VAL A 261 16.49 1.12 12.45
CA VAL A 261 15.06 0.87 12.75
C VAL A 261 14.76 1.12 14.23
N THR A 262 15.53 0.52 15.14
CA THR A 262 15.35 0.73 16.59
C THR A 262 15.50 2.20 16.99
N ALA A 263 16.47 2.91 16.40
CA ALA A 263 16.67 4.32 16.69
C ALA A 263 15.50 5.19 16.20
N ALA A 264 14.91 4.86 15.05
CA ALA A 264 13.71 5.52 14.54
C ALA A 264 12.50 5.26 15.45
N LEU A 265 12.32 4.02 15.93
CA LEU A 265 11.25 3.65 16.85
C LEU A 265 11.39 4.39 18.20
N HIS A 266 12.59 4.43 18.79
CA HIS A 266 12.83 5.17 20.03
C HIS A 266 12.61 6.69 19.87
N ARG A 267 12.86 7.26 18.69
CA ARG A 267 12.60 8.68 18.42
C ARG A 267 11.11 9.01 18.55
N ILE A 268 10.22 8.10 18.13
CA ILE A 268 8.77 8.26 18.29
C ILE A 268 8.40 8.35 19.77
N GLU A 269 8.96 7.46 20.60
CA GLU A 269 8.68 7.41 22.04
C GLU A 269 9.16 8.66 22.77
N ALA A 270 10.31 9.20 22.37
CA ALA A 270 10.88 10.39 22.99
C ALA A 270 10.13 11.69 22.60
N GLN A 271 9.47 11.73 21.44
CA GLN A 271 8.84 12.95 20.90
C GLN A 271 7.44 12.70 20.30
N PRO A 272 6.47 12.19 21.07
CA PRO A 272 5.17 11.78 20.54
C PRO A 272 4.33 12.94 19.97
N GLN A 273 4.55 14.18 20.42
CA GLN A 273 3.74 15.35 20.03
C GLN A 273 4.02 15.86 18.60
N GLN A 274 5.20 15.61 18.01
CA GLN A 274 5.51 16.01 16.63
C GLN A 274 4.79 15.14 15.57
N TYR A 275 4.10 14.07 16.00
CA TYR A 275 3.40 13.15 15.11
C TYR A 275 1.91 13.44 14.95
N MET A 276 1.34 14.46 15.63
CA MET A 276 -0.10 14.68 15.77
C MET A 276 -0.79 15.62 14.73
N SER A 277 -0.11 16.16 13.72
CA SER A 277 -0.71 17.14 12.80
C SER A 277 -0.67 16.71 11.32
N PRO A 278 -1.83 16.55 10.64
CA PRO A 278 -1.94 16.66 9.19
C PRO A 278 -2.23 18.12 8.80
N ALA A 279 -1.38 18.74 7.98
CA ALA A 279 -1.68 20.02 7.36
C ALA A 279 -2.69 19.79 6.22
N ALA A 280 -3.83 20.47 6.27
CA ALA A 280 -4.87 20.45 5.24
C ALA A 280 -4.48 21.34 4.05
N CYS A 281 -4.69 20.84 2.84
CA CYS A 281 -4.68 21.64 1.61
C CYS A 281 -5.84 21.19 0.71
N ASP A 282 -6.92 21.96 0.71
CA ASP A 282 -7.99 21.91 -0.29
C ASP A 282 -7.50 22.51 -1.62
N GLY A 283 -7.89 21.89 -2.73
CA GLY A 283 -7.65 22.41 -4.07
C GLY A 283 -8.33 21.58 -5.15
N GLU A 284 -9.44 22.09 -5.68
CA GLU A 284 -10.18 21.53 -6.81
C GLU A 284 -9.32 21.50 -8.09
N THR A 285 -9.45 20.45 -8.89
CA THR A 285 -8.83 20.32 -10.23
C THR A 285 -9.89 20.22 -11.32
N PRO A 286 -9.74 20.94 -12.46
CA PRO A 286 -10.70 20.87 -13.56
C PRO A 286 -10.43 19.67 -14.48
N ALA A 287 -11.52 19.16 -15.07
CA ALA A 287 -11.54 18.00 -15.95
C ALA A 287 -10.93 18.28 -17.34
N VAL A 288 -10.20 17.31 -17.89
CA VAL A 288 -9.80 17.25 -19.30
C VAL A 288 -10.25 15.91 -19.88
N GLN A 289 -11.09 15.96 -20.92
CA GLN A 289 -11.58 14.80 -21.67
C GLN A 289 -10.62 14.44 -22.80
N GLY A 290 -10.19 13.18 -22.85
CA GLY A 290 -9.58 12.55 -24.01
C GLY A 290 -10.03 11.09 -24.06
N GLY A 291 -10.84 10.72 -25.07
CA GLY A 291 -11.38 9.37 -25.17
C GLY A 291 -10.33 8.35 -25.62
N VAL A 292 -10.10 7.32 -24.82
CA VAL A 292 -9.34 6.13 -25.20
C VAL A 292 -10.31 5.01 -25.55
N ARG A 293 -10.10 4.34 -26.68
CA ARG A 293 -10.90 3.17 -27.08
C ARG A 293 -10.32 1.93 -26.39
N VAL A 294 -11.08 1.37 -25.47
CA VAL A 294 -10.75 0.10 -24.80
C VAL A 294 -11.69 -0.99 -25.34
N ALA A 295 -11.11 -2.09 -25.83
CA ALA A 295 -11.85 -3.29 -26.17
C ALA A 295 -11.57 -4.36 -25.10
N VAL A 296 -12.62 -4.86 -24.45
CA VAL A 296 -12.53 -5.95 -23.47
C VAL A 296 -13.19 -7.18 -24.09
N LEU A 297 -12.42 -8.26 -24.26
CA LEU A 297 -12.92 -9.55 -24.72
C LEU A 297 -12.87 -10.52 -23.53
N ILE A 298 -14.02 -10.85 -22.97
CA ILE A 298 -14.15 -11.87 -21.92
C ILE A 298 -14.56 -13.18 -22.60
N SER A 299 -13.67 -14.16 -22.58
CA SER A 299 -13.95 -15.53 -23.01
C SER A 299 -13.83 -16.44 -21.79
N GLY A 300 -14.97 -16.92 -21.28
CA GLY A 300 -15.02 -17.96 -20.24
C GLY A 300 -15.61 -19.25 -20.82
N THR A 301 -14.95 -20.38 -20.61
CA THR A 301 -15.53 -21.71 -20.83
C THR A 301 -16.15 -22.21 -19.52
N GLY A 302 -17.46 -22.02 -19.35
CA GLY A 302 -18.21 -22.69 -18.30
C GLY A 302 -18.45 -24.16 -18.66
N LYS A 303 -18.08 -25.09 -17.79
CA LYS A 303 -18.61 -26.47 -17.86
C LYS A 303 -20.01 -26.46 -17.25
N ASN A 304 -21.01 -26.77 -18.07
CA ASN A 304 -22.39 -26.95 -17.61
C ASN A 304 -22.44 -28.11 -16.60
N PHE A 305 -22.80 -27.77 -15.36
CA PHE A 305 -23.28 -28.71 -14.35
C PHE A 305 -24.69 -29.16 -14.76
N PHE A 306 -24.84 -30.04 -15.75
CA PHE A 306 -25.98 -30.95 -15.95
C PHE A 306 -25.68 -31.88 -17.12
N THR A 307 -25.39 -33.15 -16.83
CA THR A 307 -25.81 -34.27 -17.70
C THR A 307 -26.08 -35.48 -16.82
N THR A 308 -27.36 -35.80 -16.68
CA THR A 308 -27.90 -37.13 -16.40
C THR A 308 -27.32 -38.17 -17.35
N HIS A 309 -26.79 -39.26 -16.81
CA HIS A 309 -27.22 -40.64 -17.10
C HIS A 309 -26.64 -41.59 -16.04
#